data_AF-A0A523C3V8-F1
#
_entry.id   AF-A0A523C3V8-F1
#
_cell.length_a   1.000
_cell.length_b   1.000
_cell.length_c   1.000
_cell.angle_alpha   90.00
_cell.angle_beta   90.00
_cell.angle_gamma   90.00
#
_symmetry.space_group_name_H-M   'P 1'
#
loop_
_entity.id
_entity.type
_entity.pdbx_description
1 polymer ?
#
loop_
_entity_poly.entity_id
_entity_poly.type
_entity_poly.pdbx_seq_one_letter_code
_entity_poly.pdbx_strand_id
1 'polypeptide(L)'
;MVVEITSPESLARDRGEKFKEYERAGVPEYWLVDPDKEEAEFYCLSDHGRYSVVMAGREGIYRSRVIAGLRLKIEWLWADPPLAGIEALAELGVLPQGRQ
;
A
#
# COMPACT_ATOMS: atom_id res chain seq x y z
N MET A 1 -5.00 -3.16 9.15
CA MET A 1 -4.17 -2.57 8.09
C MET A 1 -4.25 -1.07 8.23
N VAL A 2 -3.14 -0.37 8.00
CA VAL A 2 -3.06 1.10 7.97
C VAL A 2 -2.33 1.52 6.69
N VAL A 3 -2.79 2.58 6.05
CA VAL A 3 -2.15 3.18 4.88
C VAL A 3 -1.87 4.64 5.20
N GLU A 4 -0.61 5.06 5.05
CA GLU A 4 -0.15 6.41 5.32
C GLU A 4 0.40 7.03 4.04
N ILE A 5 -0.11 8.21 3.69
CA ILE A 5 0.34 8.99 2.55
C ILE A 5 1.11 10.18 3.11
N THR A 6 2.40 10.29 2.82
CA THR A 6 3.23 11.37 3.34
C THR A 6 3.04 12.65 2.55
N SER A 7 3.13 13.78 3.25
CA SER A 7 3.35 15.10 2.66
C SER A 7 4.75 15.63 3.04
N PRO A 8 5.28 16.65 2.34
CA PRO A 8 6.54 17.31 2.70
C PRO A 8 6.60 17.79 4.16
N GLU A 9 5.44 18.12 4.74
CA GLU A 9 5.28 18.67 6.08
C GLU A 9 5.26 17.58 7.17
N SER A 10 4.88 16.34 6.81
CA SER A 10 5.01 15.15 7.65
C SER A 10 6.45 14.64 7.68
N LEU A 11 7.32 15.44 8.29
CA LEU A 11 8.75 15.18 8.50
C LEU A 11 9.02 13.80 9.09
N ALA A 12 10.22 13.27 8.80
CA ALA A 12 10.72 11.94 9.20
C ALA A 12 10.51 11.53 10.68
N ARG A 13 10.30 12.48 11.60
CA ARG A 13 10.00 12.21 13.00
C ARG A 13 8.62 11.56 13.19
N ASP A 14 7.59 12.14 12.59
CA ASP A 14 6.20 11.64 12.68
C ASP A 14 6.09 10.26 12.03
N ARG A 15 6.72 10.07 10.87
CA ARG A 15 6.85 8.76 10.19
C ARG A 15 7.46 7.71 11.12
N GLY A 16 8.56 8.02 11.80
CA GLY A 16 9.26 7.09 12.69
C GLY A 16 8.49 6.76 13.97
N GLU A 17 7.73 7.71 14.50
CA GLU A 17 6.89 7.52 15.69
C GLU A 17 5.69 6.62 15.36
N LYS A 18 4.92 6.97 14.33
CA LYS A 18 3.76 6.18 13.88
C LYS A 18 4.14 4.76 13.46
N PHE A 19 5.25 4.58 12.75
CA PHE A 19 5.77 3.25 12.42
C PHE A 19 5.92 2.36 13.66
N LYS A 20 6.56 2.89 14.71
CA LYS A 20 6.78 2.15 15.96
C LYS A 20 5.50 1.99 16.77
N GLU A 21 4.57 2.93 16.68
CA GLU A 21 3.27 2.83 17.36
C GLU A 21 2.40 1.74 16.73
N TYR A 22 2.28 1.71 15.41
CA TYR A 22 1.54 0.65 14.71
C TYR A 22 2.19 -0.73 14.90
N GLU A 23 3.53 -0.82 14.89
CA GLU A 23 4.27 -2.05 15.20
C GLU A 23 3.91 -2.55 16.60
N ARG A 24 4.01 -1.67 17.61
CA ARG A 24 3.68 -2.00 19.02
C ARG A 24 2.19 -2.31 19.22
N ALA A 25 1.31 -1.69 18.44
CA ALA A 25 -0.12 -1.97 18.46
C ALA A 25 -0.49 -3.27 17.74
N GLY A 26 0.46 -3.96 17.10
CA GLY A 26 0.21 -5.24 16.43
C GLY A 26 -0.54 -5.11 15.11
N VAL A 27 -0.46 -3.96 14.44
CA VAL A 27 -1.10 -3.78 13.13
C VAL A 27 -0.44 -4.74 12.13
N PRO A 28 -1.16 -5.66 11.47
CA PRO A 28 -0.50 -6.72 10.69
C PRO A 28 0.14 -6.25 9.37
N GLU A 29 -0.33 -5.12 8.84
CA GLU A 29 0.04 -4.60 7.53
C GLU A 29 -0.02 -3.07 7.55
N TYR A 30 1.10 -2.44 7.17
CA TYR A 30 1.29 -1.00 7.16
C TYR A 30 1.89 -0.57 5.82
N TRP A 31 1.23 0.33 5.12
CA TRP A 31 1.69 0.86 3.85
C TRP A 31 2.10 2.32 4.03
N LEU A 32 3.22 2.68 3.44
CA LEU A 32 3.70 4.05 3.40
C LEU A 32 3.85 4.46 1.93
N VAL A 33 3.20 5.55 1.55
CA VAL A 33 3.16 6.07 0.18
C VAL A 33 3.71 7.49 0.20
N ASP A 34 4.75 7.74 -0.58
CA ASP A 34 5.36 9.06 -0.80
C ASP A 34 5.07 9.51 -2.24
N PRO A 35 4.03 10.33 -2.48
CA PRO A 35 3.67 10.78 -3.82
C PRO A 35 4.74 11.66 -4.48
N ASP A 36 5.50 12.43 -3.69
CA ASP A 36 6.53 13.33 -4.23
C ASP A 36 7.72 12.54 -4.80
N LYS A 37 8.03 11.39 -4.20
CA LYS A 37 9.03 10.45 -4.72
C LYS A 37 8.45 9.35 -5.61
N GLU A 38 7.13 9.29 -5.70
CA GLU A 38 6.33 8.17 -6.23
C GLU A 38 6.86 6.82 -5.74
N GLU A 39 7.11 6.71 -4.43
CA GLU A 39 7.63 5.50 -3.80
C GLU A 39 6.61 4.95 -2.81
N ALA A 40 6.35 3.65 -2.88
CA ALA A 40 5.52 2.95 -1.92
C ALA A 40 6.34 1.89 -1.19
N GLU A 41 6.20 1.79 0.13
CA GLU A 41 6.80 0.77 0.98
C GLU A 41 5.69 -0.01 1.69
N PHE A 42 5.76 -1.34 1.63
CA PHE A 42 4.78 -2.23 2.22
C PHE A 42 5.42 -3.05 3.33
N TYR A 43 4.90 -2.91 4.53
CA TYR A 43 5.39 -3.57 5.73
C TYR A 43 4.38 -4.60 6.23
N CYS A 44 4.88 -5.77 6.63
CA CYS A 44 4.09 -6.79 7.30
C CYS A 44 4.66 -7.07 8.69
N LEU A 45 3.79 -7.23 9.67
CA LEU A 45 4.20 -7.63 11.01
C LEU A 45 4.54 -9.12 11.01
N SER A 46 5.73 -9.45 11.49
CA SER A 46 6.14 -10.84 11.72
C SER A 46 5.60 -11.39 13.04
N ASP A 47 5.67 -12.70 13.20
CA ASP A 47 5.31 -13.39 14.46
C ASP A 47 6.18 -12.93 15.65
N HIS A 48 7.32 -12.30 15.39
CA HIS A 48 8.19 -11.70 16.41
C HIS A 48 7.77 -10.28 16.80
N GLY A 49 6.63 -9.78 16.30
CA GLY A 49 6.12 -8.45 16.61
C GLY A 49 6.95 -7.32 15.99
N ARG A 50 7.66 -7.61 14.89
CA ARG A 50 8.50 -6.64 14.17
C ARG A 50 8.07 -6.53 12.72
N TYR A 51 8.03 -5.31 12.22
CA TYR A 51 7.79 -5.04 10.81
C TYR A 51 8.98 -5.42 9.95
N SER A 52 8.69 -6.00 8.79
CA SER A 52 9.64 -6.17 7.69
C SER A 52 9.06 -5.59 6.41
N VAL A 53 9.91 -4.94 5.61
CA VAL A 53 9.53 -4.54 4.25
C VAL A 53 9.38 -5.80 3.43
N VAL A 54 8.20 -5.99 2.85
CA VAL A 54 7.91 -7.12 1.95
C VAL A 54 7.94 -6.71 0.48
N MET A 55 7.78 -5.42 0.20
CA MET A 55 7.89 -4.82 -1.13
C MET A 55 8.13 -3.33 -0.97
N ALA A 56 8.94 -2.75 -1.85
CA ALA A 56 9.11 -1.31 -1.96
C ALA A 56 9.44 -0.92 -3.39
N GLY A 57 9.03 0.26 -3.81
CA GLY A 57 9.37 0.84 -5.11
C GLY A 57 8.19 1.53 -5.78
N ARG A 58 8.35 1.76 -7.09
CA ARG A 58 7.42 2.55 -7.91
C ARG A 58 6.47 1.70 -8.75
N GLU A 59 6.77 0.42 -8.92
CA GLU A 59 6.07 -0.48 -9.84
C GLU A 59 5.93 -1.89 -9.26
N GLY A 60 5.02 -2.66 -9.83
CA GLY A 60 4.80 -4.06 -9.50
C GLY A 60 3.44 -4.28 -8.83
N ILE A 61 3.16 -5.53 -8.47
CA ILE A 61 1.86 -5.91 -7.90
C ILE A 61 2.04 -6.30 -6.44
N TYR A 62 1.62 -5.44 -5.53
CA TYR A 62 1.48 -5.78 -4.12
C TYR A 62 0.20 -6.59 -3.88
N ARG A 63 0.27 -7.56 -2.96
CA ARG A 63 -0.86 -8.40 -2.55
C ARG A 63 -1.03 -8.27 -1.04
N SER A 64 -2.20 -7.81 -0.62
CA SER A 64 -2.49 -7.66 0.81
C SER A 64 -2.49 -9.02 1.51
N ARG A 65 -1.93 -9.07 2.72
CA ARG A 65 -2.01 -10.23 3.62
C ARG A 65 -3.24 -10.14 4.52
N VAL A 66 -3.75 -8.94 4.77
CA VAL A 66 -4.93 -8.70 5.61
C VAL A 66 -6.23 -8.80 4.81
N ILE A 67 -6.27 -8.26 3.59
CA ILE A 67 -7.49 -8.26 2.77
C ILE A 67 -7.35 -9.29 1.66
N ALA A 68 -8.00 -10.44 1.83
CA ALA A 68 -7.98 -11.52 0.85
C ALA A 68 -8.46 -11.04 -0.52
N GLY A 69 -7.66 -11.33 -1.56
CA GLY A 69 -7.97 -10.96 -2.95
C GLY A 69 -7.59 -9.52 -3.34
N LEU A 70 -7.26 -8.65 -2.38
CA LEU A 70 -6.82 -7.29 -2.69
C LEU A 70 -5.40 -7.32 -3.30
N ARG A 71 -5.29 -6.74 -4.48
CA ARG A 71 -4.04 -6.54 -5.21
C ARG A 71 -3.96 -5.07 -5.63
N LEU A 72 -2.78 -4.48 -5.48
CA LEU A 72 -2.48 -3.14 -5.93
C LEU A 72 -1.36 -3.20 -6.94
N LYS A 73 -1.61 -2.69 -8.14
CA LYS A 73 -0.56 -2.39 -9.11
C LYS A 73 0.00 -1.01 -8.76
N ILE A 74 1.25 -0.94 -8.33
CA ILE A 74 1.82 0.21 -7.61
C ILE A 74 1.86 1.44 -8.49
N GLU A 75 2.15 1.26 -9.78
CA GLU A 75 2.19 2.33 -10.77
C GLU A 75 0.85 3.07 -10.95
N TRP A 76 -0.28 2.49 -10.52
CA TRP A 76 -1.56 3.21 -10.49
C TRP A 76 -1.59 4.36 -9.50
N LEU A 77 -0.78 4.32 -8.44
CA LEU A 77 -0.73 5.37 -7.42
C LEU A 77 -0.22 6.70 -7.98
N TRP A 78 0.50 6.66 -9.10
CA TRP A 78 1.21 7.80 -9.69
C TRP A 78 0.57 8.31 -10.97
N ALA A 79 -0.52 7.68 -11.43
CA ALA A 79 -1.19 8.07 -12.67
C ALA A 79 -1.81 9.47 -12.55
N ASP A 80 -1.64 10.28 -13.60
CA ASP A 80 -2.30 11.59 -13.76
C ASP A 80 -2.98 11.65 -15.15
N PRO A 81 -4.34 11.64 -15.21
CA PRO A 81 -5.26 11.58 -14.08
C PRO A 81 -5.23 10.22 -13.36
N PRO A 82 -5.64 10.16 -12.08
CA PRO A 82 -5.73 8.89 -11.36
C PRO A 82 -6.63 7.90 -12.09
N LEU A 83 -6.24 6.63 -12.08
CA LEU A 83 -7.04 5.56 -12.71
C LEU A 83 -8.46 5.56 -12.14
N ALA A 84 -9.47 5.49 -13.01
CA ALA A 84 -10.82 5.34 -12.52
C ALA A 84 -10.95 3.99 -11.80
N GLY A 85 -11.68 3.95 -10.69
CA GLY A 85 -11.86 2.70 -9.93
C GLY A 85 -12.39 1.54 -10.79
N ILE A 86 -13.23 1.83 -11.79
CA ILE A 86 -13.74 0.82 -12.72
C ILE A 86 -12.64 0.24 -13.64
N GLU A 87 -11.68 1.07 -14.06
CA GLU A 87 -10.55 0.65 -14.90
C GLU A 87 -9.61 -0.23 -14.08
N ALA A 88 -9.34 0.16 -12.83
CA ALA A 88 -8.57 -0.67 -11.90
C ALA A 88 -9.23 -2.03 -11.67
N LEU A 89 -10.56 -2.06 -11.45
CA LEU A 89 -11.32 -3.30 -11.30
C LEU A 89 -11.32 -4.14 -12.59
N ALA A 90 -11.36 -3.52 -13.76
CA ALA A 90 -11.25 -4.19 -15.05
C ALA A 90 -9.87 -4.86 -15.21
N GLU A 91 -8.78 -4.13 -14.94
CA GLU A 91 -7.41 -4.66 -14.99
C GLU A 91 -7.17 -5.78 -13.95
N LEU A 92 -7.81 -5.69 -12.78
CA LEU A 92 -7.79 -6.79 -11.80
C LEU A 92 -8.59 -8.01 -12.26
N GLY A 93 -9.42 -7.91 -13.30
CA GLY A 93 -10.28 -8.99 -13.77
C GLY A 93 -11.39 -9.36 -12.77
N VAL A 94 -11.77 -8.43 -11.89
CA VAL A 94 -12.85 -8.64 -10.90
C VAL A 94 -14.22 -8.22 -11.42
N LEU A 95 -14.25 -7.52 -12.56
CA LEU A 95 -15.51 -7.24 -13.26
C LEU A 95 -16.04 -8.53 -13.90
N PRO A 96 -17.36 -8.78 -13.81
CA PRO A 96 -17.96 -9.91 -14.49
C PRO A 96 -17.68 -9.81 -15.99
N GLN A 97 -16.95 -10.80 -16.52
CA GLN A 97 -16.83 -10.99 -17.95
C GLN A 97 -18.25 -11.29 -18.45
N GLY A 98 -18.79 -10.43 -19.31
CA GLY A 98 -20.12 -10.61 -19.86
C GLY A 98 -20.29 -12.05 -20.35
N ARG A 99 -21.25 -12.78 -19.76
CA ARG A 99 -21.64 -14.11 -20.24
C ARG A 99 -22.21 -13.90 -21.64
N GLN A 100 -21.47 -14.32 -22.67
CA GLN A 100 -22.07 -14.61 -23.98
C GLN A 100 -23.00 -15.81 -23.85
#